data_AF-A0A445LVB3-F1
#
_entry.id   AF-A0A445LVB3-F1
#
_cell.length_a   1.000
_cell.length_b   1.000
_cell.length_c   1.000
_cell.angle_alpha   90.00
_cell.angle_beta   90.00
_cell.angle_gamma   90.00
#
_symmetry.space_group_name_H-M   'P 1'
#
loop_
_entity.id
_entity.type
_entity.pdbx_description
1 polymer ?
#
loop_
_entity_poly.entity_id
_entity_poly.type
_entity_poly.pdbx_seq_one_letter_code
_entity_poly.pdbx_strand_id
1 'polypeptide(L)'
;MERKMHNPTSSTVLTILLLGVLSQNLVVPVTCTPTSSPTPFTGTSYYWSSNPGRIKEVLGWVGTIGSAFGVGSSNNKIPSNVSLVHALSNTTSDGLGALCREGTASFLNSLVNNKFPYTTPQVRDTFVGSLVSDIAAAAQANLFKMANEGRINP
;
A
#
# COMPACT_ATOMS: atom_id res chain seq x y z
N MET A 1 49.34 -34.23 -0.77
CA MET A 1 49.47 -33.67 -2.13
C MET A 1 48.75 -32.33 -2.15
N GLU A 2 49.51 -31.25 -2.00
CA GLU A 2 49.08 -29.89 -2.33
C GLU A 2 49.08 -29.70 -3.85
N ARG A 3 48.16 -28.86 -4.36
CA ARG A 3 48.37 -27.76 -5.34
C ARG A 3 47.21 -26.76 -5.09
N LYS A 4 47.39 -25.56 -4.52
CA LYS A 4 47.91 -24.29 -5.10
C LYS A 4 47.67 -24.18 -6.62
N MET A 5 47.22 -23.11 -7.25
CA MET A 5 46.84 -21.72 -6.94
C MET A 5 46.57 -21.13 -8.34
N HIS A 6 45.58 -20.24 -8.52
CA HIS A 6 45.80 -18.86 -9.02
C HIS A 6 44.52 -18.17 -9.50
N ASN A 7 44.20 -17.10 -8.79
CA ASN A 7 43.58 -15.87 -9.26
C ASN A 7 44.45 -15.17 -10.32
N PRO A 8 43.85 -14.33 -11.17
CA PRO A 8 44.47 -13.04 -11.45
C PRO A 8 43.55 -11.83 -11.22
N THR A 9 44.20 -10.81 -10.67
CA THR A 9 43.78 -9.48 -10.20
C THR A 9 43.56 -8.44 -11.32
N SER A 10 42.85 -7.33 -11.00
CA SER A 10 42.95 -5.94 -11.54
C SER A 10 42.29 -5.60 -12.88
N SER A 11 41.81 -4.39 -13.20
CA SER A 11 41.51 -3.12 -12.48
C SER A 11 41.10 -2.10 -13.57
N THR A 12 39.97 -1.38 -13.43
CA THR A 12 39.70 -0.03 -14.02
C THR A 12 38.48 0.53 -13.26
N VAL A 13 38.63 1.31 -12.18
CA VAL A 13 38.71 2.80 -12.15
C VAL A 13 37.41 3.45 -12.70
N LEU A 14 36.45 3.83 -11.84
CA LEU A 14 36.30 5.16 -11.20
C LEU A 14 36.07 6.34 -12.17
N THR A 15 34.80 6.67 -12.46
CA THR A 15 34.18 8.02 -12.54
C THR A 15 32.68 7.76 -12.83
N ILE A 16 31.68 8.25 -12.10
CA ILE A 16 31.42 9.64 -11.74
C ILE A 16 30.85 9.70 -10.31
N LEU A 17 31.57 10.43 -9.47
CA LEU A 17 31.19 10.91 -8.14
C LEU A 17 30.34 12.19 -8.26
N LEU A 18 29.54 12.40 -7.21
CA LEU A 18 29.18 13.70 -6.61
C LEU A 18 28.16 14.60 -7.32
N LEU A 19 26.96 14.68 -6.72
CA LEU A 19 26.51 15.75 -5.81
C LEU A 19 25.27 15.19 -5.07
N GLY A 20 25.08 15.27 -3.76
CA GLY A 20 25.79 16.04 -2.76
C GLY A 20 25.81 15.31 -1.42
N VAL A 21 26.95 15.44 -0.76
CA VAL A 21 27.05 15.36 0.70
C VAL A 21 26.53 16.69 1.26
N LEU A 22 26.09 16.65 2.52
CA LEU A 22 25.60 17.75 3.37
C LEU A 22 24.07 17.90 3.39
N SER A 23 23.41 17.14 4.28
CA SER A 23 22.86 17.81 5.46
C SER A 23 22.41 16.81 6.53
N GLN A 24 23.23 16.77 7.59
CA GLN A 24 22.85 16.94 8.99
C GLN A 24 21.70 16.09 9.55
N ASN A 25 22.05 15.31 10.58
CA ASN A 25 21.31 15.10 11.82
C ASN A 25 20.13 16.06 12.07
N LEU A 26 19.02 15.84 11.37
CA LEU A 26 17.73 16.30 11.84
C LEU A 26 17.02 15.07 12.38
N VAL A 27 17.35 14.75 13.63
CA VAL A 27 16.36 14.18 14.54
C VAL A 27 15.29 15.25 14.65
N VAL A 28 14.39 15.28 13.67
CA VAL A 28 13.12 15.96 13.84
C VAL A 28 12.45 15.13 14.93
N PRO A 29 12.10 15.70 16.10
CA PRO A 29 11.10 15.04 16.89
C PRO A 29 9.88 14.99 15.98
N VAL A 30 9.58 13.80 15.45
CA VAL A 30 8.25 13.50 14.95
C VAL A 30 7.38 13.61 16.20
N THR A 31 6.96 14.82 16.52
CA THR A 31 5.87 15.02 17.45
C THR A 31 4.67 14.47 16.72
N CYS A 32 4.43 13.17 16.93
CA CYS A 32 3.13 12.56 16.71
C CYS A 32 2.17 13.36 17.58
N THR A 33 1.62 14.46 17.07
CA THR A 33 0.44 15.05 17.68
C THR A 33 -0.65 13.99 17.53
N PRO A 34 -1.14 13.38 18.61
CA PRO A 34 -2.30 12.52 18.50
C PRO A 34 -3.45 13.45 18.11
N THR A 35 -3.82 13.49 16.83
CA THR A 35 -5.12 14.02 16.47
C THR A 35 -6.13 13.04 17.03
N SER A 36 -6.58 13.31 18.24
CA SER A 36 -7.61 12.58 18.94
C SER A 36 -8.88 12.60 18.09
N SER A 37 -9.11 11.56 17.29
CA SER A 37 -10.46 11.08 17.05
C SER A 37 -10.77 10.12 18.19
N PRO A 38 -11.66 10.45 19.14
CA PRO A 38 -11.99 9.57 20.26
C PRO A 38 -12.83 8.36 19.83
N THR A 39 -13.18 8.26 18.54
CA THR A 39 -13.88 7.12 17.96
C THR A 39 -12.96 6.43 16.94
N PRO A 40 -12.95 5.08 16.89
CA PRO A 40 -12.32 4.35 15.79
C PRO A 40 -12.96 4.83 14.49
N PHE A 41 -12.20 5.58 13.70
CA PHE A 41 -12.67 6.06 12.42
C PHE A 41 -12.42 4.97 11.38
N THR A 42 -13.46 4.58 10.66
CA THR A 42 -13.34 3.69 9.49
C THR A 42 -13.92 4.42 8.30
N GLY A 43 -13.09 4.66 7.29
CA GLY A 43 -13.46 5.41 6.08
C GLY A 43 -13.93 4.48 4.96
N THR A 44 -15.02 4.85 4.29
CA THR A 44 -15.44 4.21 3.03
C THR A 44 -14.52 4.57 1.87
N SER A 45 -14.61 3.85 0.76
CA SER A 45 -13.92 4.20 -0.49
C SER A 45 -14.22 5.64 -0.95
N TYR A 46 -15.47 6.09 -0.79
CA TYR A 46 -15.90 7.47 -1.05
C TYR A 46 -15.23 8.50 -0.12
N TYR A 47 -15.12 8.19 1.18
CA TYR A 47 -14.45 9.08 2.12
C TYR A 47 -13.00 9.32 1.71
N TRP A 48 -12.24 8.23 1.47
CA TRP A 48 -10.82 8.34 1.16
C TRP A 48 -10.56 9.04 -0.18
N SER A 49 -11.34 8.72 -1.22
CA SER A 49 -11.23 9.39 -2.53
C SER A 49 -11.52 10.89 -2.46
N SER A 50 -12.46 11.31 -1.60
CA SER A 50 -12.80 12.72 -1.39
C SER A 50 -11.79 13.47 -0.51
N ASN A 51 -10.87 12.76 0.14
CA ASN A 51 -9.91 13.31 1.10
C ASN A 51 -8.45 12.92 0.75
N PRO A 52 -7.93 13.25 -0.45
CA PRO A 52 -6.59 12.82 -0.87
C PRO A 52 -5.46 13.38 0.02
N GLY A 53 -5.68 14.53 0.69
CA GLY A 53 -4.75 15.07 1.68
C GLY A 53 -4.53 14.13 2.86
N ARG A 54 -5.59 13.47 3.35
CA ARG A 54 -5.51 12.47 4.43
C ARG A 54 -4.70 11.25 4.02
N ILE A 55 -4.84 10.80 2.77
CA ILE A 55 -4.04 9.68 2.24
C ILE A 55 -2.54 10.02 2.29
N LYS A 56 -2.17 11.24 1.90
CA LYS A 56 -0.79 11.72 1.99
C LYS A 56 -0.30 11.81 3.43
N GLU A 57 -1.12 12.27 4.37
CA GLU A 57 -0.78 12.33 5.80
C GLU A 57 -0.51 10.94 6.37
N VAL A 58 -1.35 9.96 6.04
CA VAL A 58 -1.25 8.58 6.54
C VAL A 58 -0.03 7.86 5.98
N LEU A 59 0.22 8.02 4.68
CA LEU A 59 1.28 7.27 4.00
C LEU A 59 2.63 8.00 4.01
N GLY A 60 2.65 9.33 4.10
CA GLY A 60 3.85 10.15 3.86
C GLY A 60 4.21 10.32 2.37
N TRP A 61 3.53 9.61 1.47
CA TRP A 61 3.69 9.66 0.01
C TRP A 61 2.34 9.33 -0.67
N VAL A 62 2.14 9.76 -1.92
CA VAL A 62 0.98 9.32 -2.71
C VAL A 62 1.42 8.14 -3.56
N GLY A 63 0.81 6.97 -3.34
CA GLY A 63 1.28 5.72 -3.88
C GLY A 63 0.46 5.06 -4.96
N THR A 64 0.95 3.93 -5.45
CA THR A 64 0.26 3.04 -6.39
C THR A 64 -0.18 1.75 -5.71
N ILE A 65 -1.13 1.04 -6.34
CA ILE A 65 -1.57 -0.30 -5.92
C ILE A 65 -0.38 -1.26 -5.81
N GLY A 66 0.58 -1.22 -6.74
CA GLY A 66 1.75 -2.08 -6.69
C GLY A 66 2.57 -1.89 -5.42
N SER A 67 2.83 -0.64 -5.04
CA SER A 67 3.58 -0.33 -3.83
C SER A 67 2.78 -0.55 -2.54
N ALA A 68 1.46 -0.35 -2.55
CA ALA A 68 0.60 -0.57 -1.39
C ALA A 68 0.36 -2.06 -1.09
N PHE A 69 0.19 -2.88 -2.13
CA PHE A 69 -0.20 -4.28 -2.02
C PHE A 69 0.91 -5.29 -2.35
N GLY A 70 2.10 -4.82 -2.74
CA GLY A 70 3.20 -5.69 -3.18
C GLY A 70 2.90 -6.39 -4.53
N VAL A 71 1.95 -5.85 -5.30
CA VAL A 71 1.59 -6.39 -6.61
C VAL A 71 2.66 -5.98 -7.62
N GLY A 72 3.51 -6.94 -8.01
CA GLY A 72 4.51 -6.73 -9.05
C GLY A 72 3.89 -6.45 -10.42
N SER A 73 4.68 -5.88 -11.34
CA SER A 73 4.26 -5.55 -12.71
C SER A 73 3.81 -6.75 -13.55
N SER A 74 4.01 -7.98 -13.06
CA SER A 74 3.61 -9.25 -13.67
C SER A 74 2.15 -9.66 -13.42
N ASN A 75 1.40 -8.93 -12.58
CA ASN A 75 -0.01 -9.20 -12.37
C ASN A 75 -0.87 -8.49 -13.44
N ASN A 76 -1.30 -9.23 -14.46
CA ASN A 76 -2.05 -8.68 -15.60
C ASN A 76 -3.51 -8.29 -15.29
N LYS A 77 -4.00 -8.51 -14.08
CA LYS A 77 -5.41 -8.24 -13.71
C LYS A 77 -5.63 -6.82 -13.22
N ILE A 78 -4.66 -6.24 -12.50
CA ILE A 78 -4.69 -4.85 -12.03
C ILE A 78 -3.33 -4.22 -12.33
N PRO A 79 -3.28 -3.08 -13.05
CA PRO A 79 -2.02 -2.42 -13.33
C PRO A 79 -1.36 -1.93 -12.03
N SER A 80 -0.12 -2.36 -11.80
CA SER A 80 0.67 -1.98 -10.61
C SER A 80 0.90 -0.47 -10.45
N ASN A 81 0.79 0.31 -11.54
CA ASN A 81 0.98 1.76 -11.58
C ASN A 81 -0.30 2.57 -11.34
N VAL A 82 -1.46 1.93 -11.09
CA VAL A 82 -2.70 2.64 -10.73
C VAL A 82 -2.49 3.35 -9.39
N SER A 83 -2.72 4.68 -9.37
CA SER A 83 -2.63 5.45 -8.12
C SER A 83 -3.73 5.04 -7.14
N LEU A 84 -3.45 5.13 -5.83
CA LEU A 84 -4.43 4.77 -4.79
C LEU A 84 -5.69 5.62 -4.86
N VAL A 85 -5.57 6.92 -5.16
CA VAL A 85 -6.72 7.82 -5.33
C VAL A 85 -7.60 7.36 -6.50
N HIS A 86 -6.98 6.97 -7.62
CA HIS A 86 -7.71 6.46 -8.79
C HIS A 86 -8.36 5.10 -8.52
N ALA A 87 -7.70 4.23 -7.77
CA ALA A 87 -8.27 2.96 -7.34
C ALA A 87 -9.51 3.17 -6.45
N LEU A 88 -9.47 4.14 -5.53
CA LEU A 88 -10.59 4.52 -4.68
C LEU A 88 -11.76 5.14 -5.46
N SER A 89 -11.47 5.92 -6.50
CA SER A 89 -12.48 6.59 -7.33
C SER A 89 -12.98 5.75 -8.50
N ASN A 90 -12.54 4.51 -8.65
CA ASN A 90 -12.92 3.68 -9.78
C ASN A 90 -14.45 3.48 -9.79
N THR A 91 -15.16 3.76 -10.88
CA THR A 91 -16.64 3.62 -10.95
C THR A 91 -17.10 2.35 -11.67
N THR A 92 -16.19 1.47 -12.09
CA THR A 92 -16.56 0.23 -12.79
C THR A 92 -17.36 -0.70 -11.87
N SER A 93 -18.34 -1.38 -12.46
CA SER A 93 -19.23 -2.33 -11.79
C SER A 93 -18.69 -3.76 -11.76
N ASP A 94 -17.45 -3.97 -12.19
CA ASP A 94 -16.77 -5.26 -12.18
C ASP A 94 -16.17 -5.58 -10.79
N GLY A 95 -15.91 -6.86 -10.53
CA GLY A 95 -15.36 -7.33 -9.26
C GLY A 95 -13.96 -6.79 -9.00
N LEU A 96 -13.12 -6.68 -10.03
CA LEU A 96 -11.77 -6.10 -9.92
C LEU A 96 -11.80 -4.61 -9.55
N GLY A 97 -12.68 -3.82 -10.16
CA GLY A 97 -12.86 -2.41 -9.79
C GLY A 97 -13.41 -2.23 -8.39
N ALA A 98 -14.38 -3.07 -7.99
CA ALA A 98 -14.89 -3.11 -6.62
C ALA A 98 -13.77 -3.46 -5.61
N LEU A 99 -12.93 -4.44 -5.94
CA LEU A 99 -11.81 -4.85 -5.10
C LEU A 99 -10.78 -3.72 -4.96
N CYS A 100 -10.46 -3.03 -6.06
CA CYS A 100 -9.56 -1.86 -6.03
C CYS A 100 -10.06 -0.79 -5.05
N ARG A 101 -11.35 -0.42 -5.14
CA ARG A 101 -11.95 0.58 -4.26
C ARG A 101 -11.92 0.16 -2.80
N GLU A 102 -12.51 -0.98 -2.51
CA GLU A 102 -12.80 -1.39 -1.14
C GLU A 102 -11.55 -1.93 -0.46
N GLY A 103 -10.68 -2.64 -1.19
CA GLY A 103 -9.39 -3.08 -0.69
C GLY A 103 -8.46 -1.91 -0.38
N THR A 104 -8.42 -0.86 -1.21
CA THR A 104 -7.61 0.34 -0.93
C THR A 104 -8.13 1.07 0.32
N ALA A 105 -9.45 1.20 0.47
CA ALA A 105 -10.03 1.77 1.68
C ALA A 105 -9.71 0.93 2.93
N SER A 106 -9.83 -0.40 2.85
CA SER A 106 -9.48 -1.30 3.94
C SER A 106 -8.00 -1.24 4.31
N PHE A 107 -7.11 -1.07 3.33
CA PHE A 107 -5.68 -0.90 3.57
C PHE A 107 -5.38 0.41 4.32
N LEU A 108 -6.03 1.50 3.95
CA LEU A 108 -5.89 2.77 4.67
C LEU A 108 -6.48 2.69 6.08
N ASN A 109 -7.64 2.05 6.23
CA ASN A 109 -8.28 1.84 7.52
C ASN A 109 -7.41 0.99 8.46
N SER A 110 -6.78 -0.08 7.96
CA SER A 110 -5.91 -0.95 8.77
C SER A 110 -4.63 -0.25 9.25
N LEU A 111 -4.23 0.85 8.61
CA LEU A 111 -3.07 1.66 9.03
C LEU A 111 -3.43 2.67 10.12
N VAL A 112 -4.66 3.22 10.10
CA VAL A 112 -5.05 4.33 10.99
C VAL A 112 -5.94 3.90 12.15
N ASN A 113 -6.61 2.75 12.03
CA ASN A 113 -7.56 2.26 13.02
C ASN A 113 -7.10 0.88 13.54
N ASN A 114 -6.58 0.87 14.78
CA ASN A 114 -6.12 -0.35 15.44
C ASN A 114 -7.24 -1.34 15.82
N LYS A 115 -8.51 -0.95 15.69
CA LYS A 115 -9.69 -1.81 15.87
C LYS A 115 -10.33 -2.19 14.54
N PHE A 116 -9.70 -1.90 13.40
CA PHE A 116 -10.20 -2.32 12.11
C PHE A 116 -10.20 -3.88 12.02
N PRO A 117 -11.24 -4.53 11.47
CA PRO A 117 -11.36 -5.99 11.47
C PRO A 117 -10.24 -6.74 10.72
N TYR A 118 -9.46 -6.05 9.90
CA TYR A 118 -8.35 -6.63 9.17
C TYR A 118 -7.04 -5.92 9.52
N THR A 119 -5.99 -6.70 9.75
CA THR A 119 -4.63 -6.17 9.82
C THR A 119 -4.12 -5.82 8.41
N THR A 120 -3.15 -4.91 8.30
CA THR A 120 -2.55 -4.54 7.01
C THR A 120 -2.02 -5.74 6.22
N PRO A 121 -1.32 -6.73 6.82
CA PRO A 121 -0.94 -7.95 6.11
C PRO A 121 -2.14 -8.75 5.60
N GLN A 122 -3.19 -8.94 6.41
CA GLN A 122 -4.40 -9.64 5.97
C GLN A 122 -5.09 -8.95 4.79
N VAL A 123 -5.18 -7.62 4.80
CA VAL A 123 -5.73 -6.87 3.67
C VAL A 123 -4.90 -7.12 2.41
N ARG A 124 -3.56 -7.11 2.50
CA ARG A 124 -2.68 -7.37 1.35
C ARG A 124 -2.85 -8.79 0.80
N ASP A 125 -2.79 -9.79 1.67
CA ASP A 125 -2.83 -11.19 1.27
C ASP A 125 -4.19 -11.56 0.66
N THR A 126 -5.29 -11.11 1.27
CA THR A 126 -6.64 -11.36 0.75
C THR A 126 -6.92 -10.58 -0.53
N PHE A 127 -6.42 -9.35 -0.66
CA PHE A 127 -6.49 -8.59 -1.91
C PHE A 127 -5.82 -9.37 -3.04
N VAL A 128 -4.55 -9.77 -2.88
CA VAL A 128 -3.80 -10.52 -3.90
C VAL A 128 -4.44 -11.88 -4.17
N GLY A 129 -4.85 -12.59 -3.13
CA GLY A 129 -5.49 -13.90 -3.22
C GLY A 129 -6.84 -13.87 -3.94
N SER A 130 -7.53 -12.73 -3.99
CA SER A 130 -8.82 -12.59 -4.69
C SER A 130 -8.69 -12.25 -6.18
N LEU A 131 -7.48 -11.96 -6.68
CA LEU A 131 -7.23 -11.60 -8.09
C LEU A 131 -7.38 -12.78 -9.09
N VAL A 132 -7.67 -13.98 -8.59
CA VAL A 132 -7.80 -15.21 -9.40
C VAL A 132 -9.00 -15.14 -10.36
N SER A 133 -10.06 -14.44 -9.99
CA SER A 133 -11.27 -14.29 -10.82
C SER A 133 -12.08 -13.05 -10.44
N ASP A 134 -12.93 -12.58 -11.36
CA ASP A 134 -13.82 -11.45 -11.09
C ASP A 134 -14.82 -11.75 -9.96
N ILE A 135 -15.32 -12.99 -9.89
CA ILE A 135 -16.24 -13.44 -8.83
C ILE A 135 -15.54 -13.42 -7.46
N ALA A 136 -14.30 -13.93 -7.38
CA ALA A 136 -13.52 -13.90 -6.14
C ALA A 136 -13.21 -12.46 -5.71
N ALA A 137 -12.84 -11.60 -6.66
CA ALA A 137 -12.60 -10.18 -6.42
C ALA A 137 -13.87 -9.47 -5.91
N ALA A 138 -15.03 -9.72 -6.53
CA ALA A 138 -16.31 -9.15 -6.10
C ALA A 138 -16.71 -9.62 -4.69
N ALA A 139 -16.53 -10.91 -4.38
CA ALA A 139 -16.81 -11.46 -3.06
C ALA A 139 -15.93 -10.82 -1.98
N GLN A 140 -14.62 -10.72 -2.23
CA GLN A 140 -13.69 -10.09 -1.30
C GLN A 140 -13.94 -8.58 -1.16
N ALA A 141 -14.27 -7.90 -2.26
CA ALA A 141 -14.66 -6.49 -2.24
C ALA A 141 -15.87 -6.25 -1.34
N ASN A 142 -16.86 -7.15 -1.33
CA ASN A 142 -18.02 -7.04 -0.45
C ASN A 142 -17.65 -7.20 1.03
N LEU A 143 -16.73 -8.12 1.37
CA LEU A 143 -16.23 -8.27 2.73
C LEU A 143 -15.50 -7.00 3.21
N PHE A 144 -14.61 -6.46 2.37
CA PHE A 144 -13.94 -5.19 2.65
C PHE A 144 -14.92 -4.03 2.79
N LYS A 145 -15.92 -3.94 1.93
CA LYS A 145 -16.98 -2.93 2.01
C LYS A 145 -17.69 -2.98 3.36
N MET A 146 -18.12 -4.16 3.79
CA MET A 146 -18.79 -4.32 5.09
C MET A 146 -17.88 -3.91 6.25
N ALA A 147 -16.59 -4.24 6.22
CA ALA A 147 -15.63 -3.76 7.22
C ALA A 147 -15.46 -2.23 7.17
N ASN A 148 -15.33 -1.65 5.97
CA ASN A 148 -15.19 -0.21 5.76
C ASN A 148 -16.42 0.58 6.23
N GLU A 149 -17.61 -0.03 6.14
CA GLU A 149 -18.87 0.51 6.64
C GLU A 149 -19.08 0.27 8.15
N GLY A 150 -18.14 -0.40 8.83
CA GLY A 150 -18.25 -0.73 10.26
C GLY A 150 -19.30 -1.81 10.57
N ARG A 151 -19.66 -2.63 9.58
CA ARG A 151 -20.67 -3.70 9.68
C ARG A 151 -20.07 -5.04 10.09
N ILE A 152 -18.75 -5.09 10.23
CA ILE A 152 -17.99 -6.23 10.75
C ILE A 152 -17.24 -5.73 11.99
N ASN A 153 -17.31 -6.49 13.07
CA ASN A 153 -16.52 -6.24 14.27
C ASN A 153 -15.23 -7.09 14.25
N PRO A 154 -14.11 -6.59 14.81
CA PRO A 154 -12.85 -7.32 14.92
C PRO A 154 -12.97 -8.58 15.78
#